data_AF-A0A959TBW2-F1
#
_entry.id   AF-A0A959TBW2-F1
#
_cell.length_a   1.000
_cell.length_b   1.000
_cell.length_c   1.000
_cell.angle_alpha   90.00
_cell.angle_beta   90.00
_cell.angle_gamma   90.00
#
_symmetry.space_group_name_H-M   'P 1'
#
loop_
_entity.id
_entity.type
_entity.pdbx_description
1 polymer ?
#
loop_
_entity_poly.entity_id
_entity_poly.type
_entity_poly.pdbx_seq_one_letter_code
_entity_poly.pdbx_strand_id
1 'polypeptide(L)'
;VLNVFGFLAMQRQLPDGRDLNRFFPGSPRGSLASRLAHALVTEVLPAVDVVIDMHSGAARRHNHPHLRYTEGDENSLALAEVFDPPLIMKAPIRHKSLREHLVSLGRTYLLFEGGKAGSLDEDAIREAHRGITRVMHHLGLWDGTPDTERGAVRVA
;
A
#
# COMPACT_ATOMS: atom_id res chain seq x y z
N VAL A 1 -4.55 -6.53 8.39
CA VAL A 1 -3.27 -6.15 9.05
C VAL A 1 -2.22 -7.19 8.70
N LEU A 2 -1.14 -6.82 8.02
CA LEU A 2 -0.12 -7.79 7.56
C LEU A 2 0.85 -8.21 8.68
N ASN A 3 1.50 -7.25 9.36
CA ASN A 3 2.34 -7.52 10.52
C ASN A 3 1.51 -7.42 11.81
N VAL A 4 0.77 -8.48 12.14
CA VAL A 4 -0.08 -8.54 13.34
C VAL A 4 0.74 -8.36 14.62
N PHE A 5 1.96 -8.92 14.67
CA PHE A 5 2.84 -8.78 15.83
C PHE A 5 3.24 -7.33 16.09
N GLY A 6 3.66 -6.62 15.04
CA GLY A 6 3.98 -5.20 15.14
C GLY A 6 2.77 -4.37 15.54
N PHE A 7 1.61 -4.65 14.96
CA PHE A 7 0.36 -3.96 15.32
C PHE A 7 0.02 -4.10 16.81
N LEU A 8 0.03 -5.33 17.35
CA LEU A 8 -0.27 -5.57 18.76
C LEU A 8 0.76 -4.94 19.71
N ALA A 9 2.03 -4.93 19.31
CA ALA A 9 3.11 -4.31 20.07
C ALA A 9 3.22 -2.79 19.87
N MET A 10 2.35 -2.19 19.03
CA MET A 10 2.46 -0.79 18.59
C MET A 10 3.85 -0.43 18.03
N GLN A 11 4.44 -1.38 17.31
CA GLN A 11 5.77 -1.29 16.70
C GLN A 11 5.72 -1.51 15.19
N ARG A 12 6.67 -0.90 14.47
CA ARG A 12 6.81 -1.11 13.03
C ARG A 12 7.37 -2.50 12.72
N GLN A 13 8.33 -2.94 13.53
CA GLN A 13 9.09 -4.16 13.34
C GLN A 13 8.31 -5.40 13.80
N LEU A 14 8.76 -6.58 13.35
CA LEU A 14 8.39 -7.86 13.96
C LEU A 14 9.12 -8.04 15.31
N PRO A 15 8.72 -9.04 16.13
CA PRO A 15 9.34 -9.32 17.43
C PRO A 15 10.86 -9.56 17.38
N ASP A 16 11.39 -9.96 16.22
CA ASP A 16 12.82 -10.13 15.98
C ASP A 16 13.54 -8.81 15.58
N GLY A 17 12.87 -7.66 15.72
CA GLY A 17 13.40 -6.33 15.44
C GLY A 17 13.50 -5.98 13.95
N ARG A 18 12.96 -6.81 13.06
CA ARG A 18 13.09 -6.64 11.60
C ARG A 18 11.88 -5.96 10.98
N ASP A 19 12.12 -5.05 10.04
CA ASP A 19 11.06 -4.45 9.21
C ASP A 19 10.68 -5.42 8.08
N LEU A 20 9.46 -5.96 8.12
CA LEU A 20 8.93 -6.91 7.12
C LEU A 20 9.20 -6.44 5.68
N ASN A 21 9.04 -5.15 5.42
CA ASN A 21 9.14 -4.58 4.09
C ASN A 21 10.59 -4.46 3.59
N ARG A 22 11.56 -5.12 4.25
CA ARG A 22 12.96 -5.29 3.81
C ARG A 22 13.34 -6.77 3.58
N PHE A 23 12.36 -7.68 3.59
CA PHE A 23 12.59 -9.12 3.55
C PHE A 23 11.88 -9.84 2.41
N PHE A 24 11.22 -9.16 1.47
CA PHE A 24 10.64 -9.82 0.29
C PHE A 24 11.73 -10.27 -0.69
N PRO A 25 11.59 -11.45 -1.35
CA PRO A 25 10.45 -12.39 -1.30
C PRO A 25 10.47 -13.37 -0.12
N GLY A 26 11.44 -13.28 0.77
CA GLY A 26 11.53 -14.10 1.98
C GLY A 26 12.21 -15.45 1.77
N SER A 27 12.14 -16.28 2.82
CA SER A 27 12.67 -17.65 2.84
C SER A 27 11.97 -18.46 3.92
N PRO A 28 11.58 -19.73 3.66
CA PRO A 28 10.90 -20.59 4.62
C PRO A 28 11.78 -20.98 5.82
N ARG A 29 13.10 -20.89 5.67
CA ARG A 29 14.08 -21.20 6.73
C ARG A 29 14.74 -19.94 7.33
N GLY A 30 14.25 -18.76 6.97
CA GLY A 30 14.80 -17.48 7.43
C GLY A 30 14.30 -17.04 8.80
N SER A 31 14.54 -15.77 9.11
CA SER A 31 13.99 -15.09 10.29
C SER A 31 12.46 -15.05 10.27
N LEU A 32 11.82 -14.62 11.35
CA LEU A 32 10.35 -14.52 11.40
C LEU A 32 9.82 -13.60 10.29
N ALA A 33 10.45 -12.43 10.09
CA ALA A 33 10.15 -11.54 8.98
C ALA A 33 10.27 -12.22 7.60
N SER A 34 11.34 -13.00 7.42
CA SER A 34 11.62 -13.71 6.17
C SER A 34 10.62 -14.83 5.88
N ARG A 35 10.17 -15.56 6.91
CA ARG A 35 9.16 -16.61 6.78
C ARG A 35 7.78 -16.04 6.51
N LEU A 36 7.42 -14.93 7.16
CA LEU A 36 6.17 -14.24 6.91
C LEU A 36 6.10 -13.67 5.48
N ALA A 37 7.19 -13.03 5.02
CA ALA A 37 7.29 -12.57 3.65
C ALA A 37 7.17 -13.73 2.65
N HIS A 38 7.82 -14.87 2.93
CA HIS A 38 7.74 -16.06 2.10
C HIS A 38 6.32 -16.61 2.01
N ALA A 39 5.65 -16.80 3.14
CA ALA A 39 4.27 -17.30 3.17
C ALA A 39 3.34 -16.38 2.38
N LEU A 40 3.45 -15.05 2.50
CA LEU A 40 2.66 -14.12 1.71
C LEU A 40 2.90 -14.33 0.20
N VAL A 41 4.17 -14.41 -0.20
CA VAL A 41 4.59 -14.61 -1.59
C VAL A 41 4.12 -15.93 -2.18
N THR A 42 4.15 -17.02 -1.41
CA THR A 42 3.82 -18.36 -1.91
C THR A 42 2.35 -18.71 -1.82
N GLU A 43 1.63 -18.16 -0.83
CA GLU A 43 0.26 -18.59 -0.52
C GLU A 43 -0.80 -17.57 -0.94
N VAL A 44 -0.47 -16.28 -0.97
CA VAL A 44 -1.45 -15.21 -1.22
C VAL A 44 -1.21 -14.51 -2.55
N LEU A 45 0.01 -13.98 -2.77
CA LEU A 45 0.32 -13.17 -3.95
C LEU A 45 0.13 -13.87 -5.32
N PRO A 46 0.21 -15.21 -5.47
CA PRO A 46 -0.02 -15.84 -6.77
C PRO A 46 -1.43 -15.62 -7.32
N ALA A 47 -2.42 -15.39 -6.45
CA ALA A 47 -3.82 -15.16 -6.80
C ALA A 47 -4.20 -13.67 -6.85
N VAL A 48 -3.22 -12.75 -6.79
CA VAL A 48 -3.46 -11.30 -6.68
C VAL A 48 -2.94 -10.58 -7.93
N ASP A 49 -3.82 -9.82 -8.59
CA ASP A 49 -3.47 -9.01 -9.76
C ASP A 49 -3.12 -7.56 -9.39
N VAL A 50 -3.79 -7.01 -8.37
CA VAL A 50 -3.67 -5.62 -7.92
C VAL A 50 -3.48 -5.58 -6.41
N VAL A 51 -2.52 -4.78 -5.93
CA VAL A 51 -2.32 -4.51 -4.50
C VAL A 51 -2.46 -3.01 -4.21
N ILE A 52 -3.28 -2.67 -3.22
CA ILE A 52 -3.33 -1.35 -2.61
C ILE A 52 -2.74 -1.48 -1.20
N ASP A 53 -1.51 -1.00 -1.01
CA ASP A 53 -0.80 -1.06 0.26
C ASP A 53 -0.99 0.24 1.06
N MET A 54 -1.54 0.11 2.26
CA MET A 54 -2.00 1.22 3.08
C MET A 54 -0.98 1.53 4.17
N HIS A 55 -0.29 2.66 4.05
CA HIS A 55 0.70 3.15 5.01
C HIS A 55 0.27 4.46 5.68
N SER A 56 0.91 4.74 6.81
CA SER A 56 0.87 6.03 7.48
C SER A 56 2.28 6.54 7.78
N GLY A 57 2.38 7.82 8.14
CA GLY A 57 3.64 8.41 8.57
C GLY A 57 4.22 7.72 9.81
N ALA A 58 5.55 7.67 9.91
CA ALA A 58 6.23 7.16 11.12
C ALA A 58 5.95 8.07 12.35
N ALA A 59 6.35 7.64 13.55
CA ALA A 59 5.98 8.27 14.83
C ALA A 59 6.11 9.82 14.94
N ARG A 60 7.00 10.46 14.17
CA ARG A 60 7.19 11.93 14.15
C ARG A 60 6.82 12.59 12.82
N ARG A 61 6.18 11.87 11.91
CA ARG A 61 5.84 12.36 10.57
C ARG A 61 4.35 12.17 10.33
N HIS A 62 3.72 13.23 9.87
CA HIS A 62 2.35 13.20 9.40
C HIS A 62 2.37 13.31 7.88
N ASN A 63 1.78 12.33 7.21
CA ASN A 63 1.68 12.31 5.76
C ASN A 63 0.32 12.86 5.36
N HIS A 64 0.30 13.91 4.53
CA HIS A 64 -0.93 14.30 3.83
C HIS A 64 -1.37 13.15 2.90
N PRO A 65 -2.66 12.85 2.71
CA PRO A 65 -3.11 11.74 1.87
C PRO A 65 -2.55 11.82 0.45
N HIS A 66 -1.83 10.79 0.03
CA HIS A 66 -1.30 10.69 -1.33
C HIS A 66 -1.09 9.24 -1.75
N LEU A 67 -1.12 8.99 -3.07
CA LEU A 67 -0.63 7.76 -3.66
C LEU A 67 0.79 7.90 -4.17
N ARG A 68 1.50 6.78 -4.17
CA ARG A 68 2.80 6.61 -4.79
C ARG A 68 2.77 5.49 -5.81
N TYR A 69 3.24 5.76 -7.02
CA TYR A 69 3.36 4.78 -8.10
C TYR A 69 4.80 4.68 -8.60
N THR A 70 5.08 3.64 -9.41
CA THR A 70 6.40 3.40 -10.02
C THR A 70 6.47 4.13 -11.35
N GLU A 71 7.50 4.94 -11.56
CA GLU A 71 7.70 5.56 -12.86
C GLU A 71 7.84 4.49 -13.96
N GLY A 72 7.12 4.68 -15.07
CA GLY A 72 7.06 3.71 -16.17
C GLY A 72 6.03 2.59 -16.00
N ASP A 73 5.32 2.51 -14.87
CA ASP A 73 4.21 1.57 -14.67
C ASP A 73 2.87 2.26 -14.97
N GLU A 74 2.42 2.14 -16.22
CA GLU A 74 1.19 2.76 -16.73
C GLU A 74 -0.07 2.22 -16.02
N ASN A 75 -0.09 0.92 -15.67
CA ASN A 75 -1.21 0.32 -14.96
C ASN A 75 -1.36 0.91 -13.55
N SER A 76 -0.24 1.07 -12.84
CA SER A 76 -0.24 1.70 -11.52
C SER A 76 -0.61 3.18 -11.59
N LEU A 77 -0.20 3.91 -12.63
CA LEU A 77 -0.64 5.30 -12.82
C LEU A 77 -2.14 5.39 -13.10
N ALA A 78 -2.66 4.57 -14.02
CA ALA A 78 -4.08 4.57 -14.37
C ALA A 78 -4.96 4.25 -13.16
N LEU A 79 -4.62 3.23 -12.35
CA LEU A 79 -5.37 2.97 -11.12
C LEU A 79 -5.16 4.03 -10.04
N ALA A 80 -4.02 4.72 -10.00
CA ALA A 80 -3.86 5.86 -9.10
C ALA A 80 -4.76 7.04 -9.47
N GLU A 81 -4.98 7.28 -10.77
CA GLU A 81 -5.94 8.28 -11.26
C GLU A 81 -7.38 7.90 -10.94
N VAL A 82 -7.74 6.61 -11.07
CA VAL A 82 -9.05 6.10 -10.63
C VAL A 82 -9.24 6.23 -9.11
N PHE A 83 -8.19 5.96 -8.34
CA PHE A 83 -8.21 6.16 -6.89
C PHE A 83 -8.45 7.63 -6.54
N ASP A 84 -7.99 8.57 -7.37
CA ASP A 84 -8.20 10.02 -7.24
C ASP A 84 -7.88 10.57 -5.82
N PRO A 85 -6.65 10.39 -5.31
CA PRO A 85 -6.24 10.98 -4.04
C PRO A 85 -5.94 12.48 -4.22
N PRO A 86 -5.82 13.26 -3.13
CA PRO A 86 -5.40 14.67 -3.22
C PRO A 86 -4.07 14.90 -3.94
N LEU A 87 -3.17 13.90 -3.91
CA LEU A 87 -1.87 13.96 -4.57
C LEU A 87 -1.45 12.57 -5.08
N ILE A 88 -0.92 12.53 -6.30
CA ILE A 88 -0.27 11.36 -6.89
C ILE A 88 1.22 11.68 -7.07
N MET A 89 2.10 10.83 -6.57
CA MET A 89 3.54 11.05 -6.62
C MET A 89 4.27 9.88 -7.26
N LYS A 90 5.31 10.18 -8.04
CA LYS A 90 6.33 9.19 -8.39
C LYS A 90 7.17 8.87 -7.16
N ALA A 91 7.48 7.59 -6.95
CA ALA A 91 8.40 7.19 -5.89
C ALA A 91 9.31 6.05 -6.34
N PRO A 92 10.60 6.05 -5.94
CA PRO A 92 11.51 4.96 -6.28
C PRO A 92 11.14 3.68 -5.52
N ILE A 93 11.38 2.54 -6.17
CA ILE A 93 11.25 1.23 -5.53
C ILE A 93 12.34 1.07 -4.48
N ARG A 94 11.98 0.49 -3.33
CA ARG A 94 12.95 0.17 -2.27
C ARG A 94 13.31 -1.31 -2.29
N HIS A 95 14.60 -1.62 -2.23
CA HIS A 95 15.10 -2.99 -2.28
C HIS A 95 14.54 -3.90 -1.17
N LYS A 96 14.14 -5.12 -1.54
CA LYS A 96 13.45 -6.14 -0.72
C LYS A 96 12.10 -5.71 -0.16
N SER A 97 11.42 -4.80 -0.85
CA SER A 97 10.04 -4.43 -0.51
C SER A 97 9.01 -5.34 -1.19
N LEU A 98 7.81 -5.37 -0.62
CA LEU A 98 6.66 -6.00 -1.26
C LEU A 98 6.43 -5.43 -2.67
N ARG A 99 6.55 -4.10 -2.80
CA ARG A 99 6.45 -3.38 -4.07
C ARG A 99 7.47 -3.85 -5.11
N GLU A 100 8.75 -3.96 -4.74
CA GLU A 100 9.79 -4.44 -5.65
C GLU A 100 9.43 -5.82 -6.20
N HIS A 101 9.02 -6.73 -5.32
CA HIS A 101 8.65 -8.08 -5.71
C HIS A 101 7.44 -8.11 -6.66
N LEU A 102 6.36 -7.41 -6.33
CA LEU A 102 5.15 -7.38 -7.16
C LEU A 102 5.38 -6.72 -8.53
N VAL A 103 6.09 -5.60 -8.56
CA VAL A 103 6.43 -4.93 -9.83
C VAL A 103 7.32 -5.83 -10.69
N SER A 104 8.25 -6.58 -10.09
CA SER A 104 9.09 -7.53 -10.85
C SER A 104 8.31 -8.66 -11.50
N LEU A 105 7.09 -8.93 -11.03
CA LEU A 105 6.15 -9.90 -11.59
C LEU A 105 5.11 -9.27 -12.54
N GLY A 106 5.25 -7.97 -12.85
CA GLY A 106 4.29 -7.23 -13.68
C GLY A 106 2.93 -6.99 -13.02
N ARG A 107 2.85 -7.10 -11.68
CA ARG A 107 1.61 -6.85 -10.92
C ARG A 107 1.44 -5.37 -10.61
N THR A 108 0.20 -4.90 -10.63
CA THR A 108 -0.11 -3.50 -10.33
C THR A 108 -0.04 -3.24 -8.82
N TYR A 109 0.66 -2.18 -8.41
CA TYR A 109 0.85 -1.87 -6.99
C TYR A 109 0.70 -0.36 -6.72
N LEU A 110 -0.26 -0.02 -5.87
CA LEU A 110 -0.49 1.31 -5.35
C LEU A 110 -0.03 1.39 -3.89
N LEU A 111 0.74 2.42 -3.54
CA LEU A 111 1.07 2.71 -2.14
C LEU A 111 0.34 3.98 -1.69
N PHE A 112 -0.59 3.83 -0.77
CA PHE A 112 -1.22 4.97 -0.09
C PHE A 112 -0.44 5.34 1.16
N GLU A 113 -0.30 6.64 1.40
CA GLU A 113 0.30 7.20 2.59
C GLU A 113 -0.63 8.29 3.16
N GLY A 114 -1.02 8.17 4.43
CA GLY A 114 -1.89 9.17 5.07
C GLY A 114 -1.85 9.10 6.60
N GLY A 115 -1.97 10.26 7.25
CA GLY A 115 -1.95 10.38 8.70
C GLY A 115 -0.58 10.06 9.33
N LYS A 116 -0.58 9.63 10.59
CA LYS A 116 0.62 9.29 11.38
C LYS A 116 0.40 8.07 12.26
N ALA A 117 1.49 7.40 12.61
CA ALA A 117 1.46 6.28 13.55
C ALA A 117 0.90 6.71 14.93
N GLY A 118 0.08 5.83 15.52
CA GLY A 118 -0.47 6.02 16.87
C GLY A 118 -1.67 6.96 16.97
N SER A 119 -2.23 7.46 15.85
CA SER A 119 -3.47 8.22 15.85
C SER A 119 -4.32 7.91 14.62
N LEU A 120 -5.64 8.03 14.74
CA LEU A 120 -6.55 8.01 13.61
C LEU A 120 -6.66 9.41 13.01
N ASP A 121 -6.63 9.47 11.69
CA ASP A 121 -6.81 10.69 10.92
C ASP A 121 -8.04 10.48 10.03
N GLU A 122 -9.15 11.13 10.40
CA GLU A 122 -10.43 10.92 9.74
C GLU A 122 -10.42 11.33 8.27
N ASP A 123 -9.67 12.39 7.94
CA ASP A 123 -9.54 12.84 6.56
C ASP A 123 -8.75 11.82 5.74
N ALA A 124 -7.63 11.32 6.26
CA ALA A 124 -6.86 10.28 5.58
C ALA A 124 -7.66 8.98 5.41
N ILE A 125 -8.44 8.58 6.43
CA ILE A 125 -9.31 7.40 6.38
C ILE A 125 -10.40 7.58 5.32
N ARG A 126 -11.02 8.77 5.25
CA ARG A 126 -12.07 9.08 4.27
C ARG A 126 -11.52 9.03 2.85
N GLU A 127 -10.37 9.66 2.60
CA GLU A 127 -9.72 9.64 1.29
C GLU A 127 -9.32 8.22 0.88
N ALA A 128 -8.75 7.44 1.80
CA ALA A 128 -8.42 6.04 1.57
C ALA A 128 -9.65 5.20 1.18
N HIS A 129 -10.73 5.31 1.95
CA HIS A 129 -11.95 4.55 1.72
C HIS A 129 -12.60 4.89 0.38
N ARG A 130 -12.72 6.18 0.06
CA ARG A 130 -13.24 6.67 -1.22
C ARG A 130 -12.40 6.19 -2.41
N GLY A 131 -11.07 6.25 -2.30
CA GLY A 131 -10.19 5.78 -3.37
C GLY A 131 -10.25 4.26 -3.59
N ILE A 132 -10.26 3.47 -2.51
CA ILE A 132 -10.39 2.00 -2.61
C ILE A 132 -11.71 1.63 -3.29
N THR A 133 -12.82 2.24 -2.87
CA THR A 133 -14.14 1.96 -3.44
C THR A 133 -14.26 2.34 -4.91
N ARG A 134 -13.67 3.48 -5.34
CA ARG A 134 -13.57 3.84 -6.76
C ARG A 134 -12.77 2.81 -7.56
N VAL A 135 -11.62 2.36 -7.05
CA VAL A 135 -10.81 1.33 -7.72
C VAL A 135 -11.56 0.00 -7.80
N MET A 136 -12.19 -0.44 -6.71
CA MET A 136 -12.96 -1.69 -6.71
C MET A 136 -14.12 -1.65 -7.72
N HIS A 137 -14.85 -0.54 -7.80
CA HIS A 137 -15.92 -0.35 -8.78
C HIS A 137 -15.38 -0.34 -10.21
N HIS A 138 -14.29 0.40 -10.47
CA HIS A 138 -13.65 0.43 -11.79
C HIS A 138 -13.20 -0.95 -12.28
N LEU A 139 -12.71 -1.79 -11.35
CA LEU A 139 -12.31 -3.17 -11.64
C LEU A 139 -13.48 -4.16 -11.71
N GLY A 140 -14.73 -3.72 -11.50
CA GLY A 140 -15.92 -4.58 -11.47
C GLY A 140 -15.97 -5.53 -10.28
N LEU A 141 -15.22 -5.25 -9.20
CA LEU A 141 -15.17 -6.05 -7.98
C LEU A 141 -16.24 -5.66 -6.96
N TRP A 142 -16.89 -4.52 -7.16
CA TRP A 142 -17.92 -3.97 -6.29
C TRP A 142 -18.96 -3.21 -7.12
N ASP A 143 -20.23 -3.46 -6.82
CA ASP A 143 -21.41 -2.94 -7.55
C ASP A 143 -22.05 -1.72 -6.88
N GLY A 144 -21.53 -1.28 -5.73
CA GLY A 144 -21.98 -0.05 -5.09
C GLY A 144 -21.53 1.20 -5.84
N THR A 145 -22.29 2.28 -5.69
CA THR A 145 -21.96 3.58 -6.29
C THR A 145 -20.83 4.24 -5.50
N PRO A 146 -19.64 4.51 -6.09
CA PRO A 146 -18.58 5.22 -5.41
C PRO A 146 -18.97 6.66 -5.11
N ASP A 147 -18.47 7.20 -4.00
CA ASP A 147 -18.58 8.63 -3.70
C ASP A 147 -17.71 9.42 -4.68
N THR A 148 -18.35 10.29 -5.48
CA THR A 148 -17.72 11.10 -6.53
C THR A 148 -17.37 12.52 -6.06
N GLU A 149 -17.58 12.88 -4.79
CA GLU A 149 -17.26 14.22 -4.32
C GLU A 149 -15.75 14.42 -4.09
N ARG A 150 -15.04 14.91 -5.13
CA ARG A 150 -14.04 16.00 -5.09
C ARG A 150 -13.59 16.39 -6.51
N GLY A 151 -13.42 17.70 -6.73
CA GLY A 151 -12.68 18.27 -7.86
C GLY A 151 -11.22 18.49 -7.46
N ALA A 152 -10.30 17.70 -8.02
CA ALA A 152 -8.88 17.85 -7.74
C ALA A 152 -8.30 19.11 -8.42
N VAL A 153 -7.63 19.97 -7.64
CA VAL A 153 -6.71 20.98 -8.19
C VAL A 153 -5.41 20.26 -8.53
N ARG A 154 -5.10 20.18 -9.83
CA ARG A 154 -3.87 19.57 -10.34
C ARG A 154 -2.70 20.53 -10.10
N VAL A 155 -1.71 20.12 -9.31
CA VAL A 155 -0.41 20.77 -9.29
C VAL A 155 0.53 19.92 -10.14
N ALA A 156 0.84 20.44 -11.34
CA ALA A 156 1.84 19.88 -12.24
C ALA A 156 3.26 20.19 -11.75
#